data_AF-C6HG90-F1
#
_entry.id   AF-C6HG90-F1
#
_cell.length_a   1.000
_cell.length_b   1.000
_cell.length_c   1.000
_cell.angle_alpha   90.00
_cell.angle_beta   90.00
_cell.angle_gamma   90.00
#
_symmetry.space_group_name_H-M   'P 1'
#
loop_
_entity.id
_entity.type
_entity.pdbx_description
1 polymer ?
#
loop_
_entity_poly.entity_id
_entity_poly.type
_entity_poly.pdbx_seq_one_letter_code
_entity_poly.pdbx_strand_id
1 'polypeptide(L)'
;MKTINFITGNKNKLAEVQAILGDTIEVQNRAIDVPEIQGSIEEIAKEKCRKAAETWFLEALGHDGLNKLLDPYEDKSIVAVCTFAFSSGPGAEPIIFQGKTEGRMVPARGLAKFGWDPIFEYEGNTFAEMDKDEKNLISHRYKALAKLKQWLAETYP
;
A
#
# COMPACT_ATOMS: atom_id res chain seq x y z
N MET A 1 28.17 -7.19 -3.96
CA MET A 1 27.73 -7.43 -2.58
C MET A 1 26.20 -7.44 -2.59
N LYS A 2 25.52 -8.27 -1.80
CA LYS A 2 24.05 -8.14 -1.67
C LYS A 2 23.74 -6.88 -0.84
N THR A 3 22.59 -6.28 -1.06
CA THR A 3 22.16 -5.06 -0.37
C THR A 3 20.90 -5.37 0.43
N ILE A 4 20.82 -4.91 1.68
CA ILE A 4 19.64 -5.02 2.54
C ILE A 4 19.15 -3.65 2.98
N ASN A 5 17.82 -3.50 3.04
CA ASN A 5 17.18 -2.33 3.60
C ASN A 5 17.07 -2.48 5.13
N PHE A 6 17.67 -1.55 5.87
CA PHE A 6 17.48 -1.43 7.31
C PHE A 6 16.48 -0.31 7.61
N ILE A 7 15.35 -0.68 8.21
CA ILE A 7 14.20 0.21 8.36
C ILE A 7 14.26 0.88 9.72
N THR A 8 14.72 2.13 9.73
CA THR A 8 14.78 2.92 10.95
C THR A 8 14.78 4.41 10.66
N GLY A 9 14.04 5.18 11.46
CA GLY A 9 14.21 6.63 11.52
C GLY A 9 15.46 7.07 12.32
N ASN A 10 16.11 6.16 13.04
CA ASN A 10 17.22 6.47 13.93
C ASN A 10 18.58 6.30 13.23
N LYS A 11 19.24 7.42 12.93
CA LYS A 11 20.55 7.46 12.25
C LYS A 11 21.68 6.77 13.04
N ASN A 12 21.63 6.79 14.37
CA ASN A 12 22.65 6.14 15.21
C ASN A 12 22.54 4.62 15.10
N LYS A 13 21.31 4.07 15.12
CA LYS A 13 21.08 2.63 14.89
C LYS A 13 21.58 2.17 13.53
N LEU A 14 21.36 2.99 12.48
CA LEU A 14 21.89 2.68 11.15
C LEU A 14 23.42 2.61 11.17
N ALA A 15 24.08 3.61 11.75
CA ALA A 15 25.54 3.67 11.80
C ALA A 15 26.12 2.46 12.56
N GLU A 16 25.50 2.05 13.67
CA GLU A 16 25.87 0.85 14.41
C GLU A 16 25.75 -0.41 13.55
N VAL A 17 24.61 -0.60 12.87
CA VAL A 17 24.40 -1.77 12.00
C VAL A 17 25.36 -1.79 10.83
N GLN A 18 25.66 -0.64 10.21
CA GLN A 18 26.65 -0.52 9.14
C GLN A 18 28.06 -0.84 9.63
N ALA A 19 28.44 -0.43 10.83
CA ALA A 19 29.74 -0.75 11.41
C ALA A 19 29.90 -2.25 11.70
N ILE A 20 28.81 -2.94 12.06
CA ILE A 20 28.82 -4.37 12.40
C ILE A 20 28.73 -5.26 11.15
N LEU A 21 27.92 -4.88 10.15
CA LEU A 21 27.60 -5.74 9.00
C LEU A 21 28.21 -5.27 7.67
N GLY A 22 28.81 -4.07 7.62
CA GLY A 22 29.20 -3.42 6.37
C GLY A 22 30.34 -4.11 5.61
N ASP A 23 31.10 -4.98 6.27
CA ASP A 23 32.11 -5.85 5.65
C ASP A 23 31.50 -7.11 5.01
N THR A 24 30.27 -7.45 5.39
CA THR A 24 29.56 -8.67 5.01
C THR A 24 28.45 -8.40 4.00
N ILE A 25 27.67 -7.32 4.20
CA ILE A 25 26.55 -6.93 3.35
C ILE A 25 26.41 -5.41 3.29
N GLU A 26 25.95 -4.89 2.15
CA GLU A 26 25.66 -3.47 2.05
C GLU A 26 24.35 -3.17 2.79
N VAL A 27 24.38 -2.24 3.75
CA VAL A 27 23.22 -1.83 4.53
C VAL A 27 22.80 -0.42 4.12
N GLN A 28 21.62 -0.28 3.52
CA GLN A 28 21.01 1.01 3.17
C GLN A 28 19.82 1.33 4.07
N ASN A 29 19.62 2.60 4.41
CA ASN A 29 18.45 3.04 5.19
C ASN A 29 17.30 3.44 4.26
N ARG A 30 16.08 3.02 4.62
CA ARG A 30 14.83 3.58 4.11
C ARG A 30 13.93 3.93 5.29
N ALA A 31 13.53 5.20 5.37
CA ALA A 31 12.58 5.67 6.35
C ALA A 31 11.16 5.35 5.86
N ILE A 32 10.44 4.52 6.62
CA ILE A 32 9.08 4.10 6.29
C ILE A 32 8.23 4.17 7.51
N ASP A 33 7.04 4.72 7.30
CA ASP A 33 5.98 4.71 8.29
C ASP A 33 5.30 3.34 8.27
N VAL A 34 5.73 2.46 9.17
CA VAL A 34 5.09 1.16 9.37
C VAL A 34 4.17 1.25 10.58
N PRO A 35 2.95 0.68 10.53
CA PRO A 35 2.01 0.73 11.64
C PRO A 35 2.63 0.24 12.96
N GLU A 36 2.41 0.99 14.04
CA GLU A 36 2.80 0.58 15.39
C GLU A 36 1.69 -0.29 16.00
N ILE A 37 1.86 -1.61 15.85
CA ILE A 37 0.98 -2.57 16.50
C ILE A 37 1.42 -2.81 17.95
N GLN A 38 0.47 -3.18 18.81
CA GLN A 38 0.74 -3.71 20.13
C GLN A 38 0.79 -5.25 20.06
N GLY A 39 1.71 -5.87 20.79
CA GLY A 39 1.94 -7.32 20.79
C GLY A 39 3.24 -7.65 21.52
N SER A 40 3.71 -8.90 21.42
CA SER A 40 5.06 -9.23 21.88
C SER A 40 6.12 -8.52 21.03
N ILE A 41 7.33 -8.36 21.58
CA ILE A 41 8.46 -7.73 20.87
C ILE A 41 8.74 -8.45 19.53
N GLU A 42 8.64 -9.77 19.51
CA GLU A 42 8.86 -10.58 18.31
C GLU A 42 7.76 -10.39 17.26
N GLU A 43 6.49 -10.35 17.68
CA GLU A 43 5.37 -10.10 16.76
C GLU A 43 5.45 -8.70 16.15
N ILE A 44 5.77 -7.70 16.97
CA ILE A 44 5.98 -6.33 16.50
C ILE A 44 7.11 -6.28 15.48
N ALA A 45 8.26 -6.93 15.75
CA ALA A 45 9.39 -6.95 14.84
C ALA A 45 9.08 -7.68 13.52
N LYS A 46 8.39 -8.84 13.58
CA LYS A 46 7.98 -9.62 12.41
C LYS A 46 6.97 -8.86 11.56
N GLU A 47 5.93 -8.30 12.16
CA GLU A 47 4.90 -7.57 11.40
C GLU A 47 5.45 -6.28 10.81
N LYS A 48 6.29 -5.52 11.54
CA LYS A 48 6.98 -4.34 10.97
C LYS A 48 7.86 -4.72 9.79
N CYS A 49 8.61 -5.83 9.87
CA CYS A 49 9.43 -6.33 8.76
C CYS A 49 8.55 -6.73 7.56
N ARG A 50 7.46 -7.47 7.80
CA ARG A 50 6.51 -7.89 6.76
C ARG A 50 5.85 -6.70 6.08
N LYS A 51 5.38 -5.72 6.86
CA LYS A 51 4.75 -4.50 6.35
C LYS A 51 5.71 -3.63 5.57
N ALA A 52 6.94 -3.49 6.04
CA ALA A 52 7.99 -2.82 5.28
C ALA A 52 8.18 -3.54 3.93
N ALA A 53 8.34 -4.88 3.93
CA ALA A 53 8.46 -5.69 2.72
C ALA A 53 7.29 -5.51 1.74
N GLU A 54 6.06 -5.51 2.24
CA GLU A 54 4.83 -5.28 1.45
C GLU A 54 4.79 -3.88 0.81
N THR A 55 5.24 -2.86 1.55
CA THR A 55 5.18 -1.45 1.11
C THR A 55 5.99 -1.22 -0.17
N TRP A 56 6.99 -2.06 -0.45
CA TRP A 56 7.88 -1.88 -1.59
C TRP A 56 7.58 -2.73 -2.80
N PHE A 57 6.54 -3.56 -2.83
CA PHE A 57 6.36 -4.44 -3.99
C PHE A 57 6.39 -3.66 -5.32
N LEU A 58 5.78 -2.48 -5.36
CA LEU A 58 5.86 -1.61 -6.52
C LEU A 58 7.24 -0.95 -6.72
N GLU A 59 7.90 -0.46 -5.67
CA GLU A 59 9.23 0.19 -5.77
C GLU A 59 10.32 -0.83 -6.17
N ALA A 60 10.27 -2.03 -5.60
CA ALA A 60 11.26 -3.08 -5.78
C ALA A 60 11.08 -3.85 -7.09
N LEU A 61 9.84 -4.13 -7.49
CA LEU A 61 9.55 -4.97 -8.65
C LEU A 61 9.16 -4.17 -9.89
N GLY A 62 8.73 -2.92 -9.70
CA GLY A 62 8.09 -2.15 -10.75
C GLY A 62 6.80 -2.82 -11.25
N HIS A 63 6.21 -2.24 -12.29
CA HIS A 63 5.00 -2.78 -12.90
C HIS A 63 5.20 -4.17 -13.53
N ASP A 64 6.34 -4.39 -14.18
CA ASP A 64 6.65 -5.67 -14.83
C ASP A 64 6.89 -6.78 -13.83
N GLY A 65 7.63 -6.51 -12.76
CA GLY A 65 7.89 -7.52 -11.74
C GLY A 65 6.62 -7.86 -10.95
N LEU A 66 5.72 -6.89 -10.72
CA LEU A 66 4.39 -7.16 -10.17
C LEU A 66 3.56 -8.08 -11.06
N ASN A 67 3.55 -7.84 -12.38
CA ASN A 67 2.88 -8.73 -13.33
C ASN A 67 3.48 -10.15 -13.29
N LYS A 68 4.81 -10.25 -13.27
CA LYS A 68 5.53 -11.54 -13.22
C LYS A 68 5.22 -12.37 -11.98
N LEU A 69 4.91 -11.74 -10.84
CA LEU A 69 4.49 -12.46 -9.64
C LEU A 69 3.23 -13.29 -9.89
N LEU A 70 2.36 -12.83 -10.79
CA LEU A 70 1.14 -13.53 -11.13
C LEU A 70 1.33 -14.53 -12.26
N ASP A 71 2.43 -14.54 -13.03
CA ASP A 71 2.65 -15.44 -14.19
C ASP A 71 2.24 -16.91 -13.94
N PRO A 72 2.56 -17.54 -12.80
CA PRO A 72 2.18 -18.94 -12.53
C PRO A 72 0.67 -19.18 -12.33
N TYR A 73 -0.13 -18.12 -12.18
CA TYR A 73 -1.55 -18.20 -11.86
C TYR A 73 -2.40 -17.81 -13.08
N GLU A 74 -3.39 -18.62 -13.45
CA GLU A 74 -4.33 -18.27 -14.53
C GLU A 74 -5.24 -17.09 -14.15
N ASP A 75 -5.67 -17.07 -12.89
CA ASP A 75 -6.44 -15.97 -12.35
C ASP A 75 -5.53 -14.76 -12.06
N LYS A 76 -5.91 -13.62 -12.64
CA LYS A 76 -5.24 -12.32 -12.44
C LYS A 76 -6.19 -11.32 -11.77
N SER A 77 -7.29 -11.79 -11.19
CA SER A 77 -8.24 -10.95 -10.46
C SER A 77 -7.52 -10.27 -9.28
N ILE A 78 -7.77 -8.98 -9.13
CA ILE A 78 -7.22 -8.18 -8.04
C ILE A 78 -8.30 -7.24 -7.52
N VAL A 79 -8.20 -6.86 -6.25
CA VAL A 79 -9.14 -5.93 -5.63
C VAL A 79 -8.38 -4.76 -5.05
N ALA A 80 -8.65 -3.56 -5.56
CA ALA A 80 -8.21 -2.33 -4.93
C ALA A 80 -9.11 -2.02 -3.74
N VAL A 81 -8.52 -1.77 -2.57
CA VAL A 81 -9.27 -1.52 -1.33
C VAL A 81 -8.81 -0.19 -0.71
N CYS A 82 -9.77 0.67 -0.36
CA CYS A 82 -9.54 1.87 0.44
C CYS A 82 -10.37 1.78 1.71
N THR A 83 -9.77 2.11 2.85
CA THR A 83 -10.43 2.10 4.15
C THR A 83 -10.22 3.45 4.81
N PHE A 84 -11.31 4.12 5.18
CA PHE A 84 -11.31 5.27 6.06
C PHE A 84 -11.80 4.85 7.45
N ALA A 85 -11.22 5.43 8.49
CA ALA A 85 -11.69 5.30 9.85
C ALA A 85 -12.08 6.68 10.38
N PHE A 86 -13.22 6.77 11.07
CA PHE A 86 -13.70 7.99 11.70
C PHE A 86 -13.94 7.74 13.19
N SER A 87 -13.53 8.68 14.04
CA SER A 87 -13.88 8.68 15.47
C SER A 87 -14.36 10.08 15.85
N SER A 88 -15.44 10.16 16.63
CA SER A 88 -16.02 11.43 17.09
C SER A 88 -15.26 12.05 18.28
N GLY A 89 -14.31 11.31 18.88
CA GLY A 89 -13.50 11.81 19.98
C GLY A 89 -13.00 10.70 20.92
N PRO A 90 -12.32 11.08 22.01
CA PRO A 90 -11.80 10.13 22.99
C PRO A 90 -12.89 9.19 23.54
N GLY A 91 -12.61 7.88 23.55
CA GLY A 91 -13.53 6.85 24.04
C GLY A 91 -14.58 6.39 23.03
N ALA A 92 -14.67 7.00 21.84
CA ALA A 92 -15.53 6.52 20.76
C ALA A 92 -14.79 5.49 19.89
N GLU A 93 -15.42 4.32 19.73
CA GLU A 93 -14.92 3.28 18.83
C GLU A 93 -14.88 3.78 17.38
N PRO A 94 -13.74 3.64 16.66
CA PRO A 94 -13.64 4.07 15.28
C PRO A 94 -14.61 3.32 14.36
N ILE A 95 -15.34 4.05 13.53
CA ILE A 95 -16.22 3.52 12.49
C ILE A 95 -15.44 3.41 11.20
N ILE A 96 -15.54 2.24 10.56
CA ILE A 96 -14.77 1.92 9.34
C ILE A 96 -15.65 2.04 8.10
N PHE A 97 -15.16 2.76 7.11
CA PHE A 97 -15.76 2.91 5.78
C PHE A 97 -14.82 2.34 4.73
N GLN A 98 -15.18 1.19 4.17
CA GLN A 98 -14.36 0.51 3.17
C GLN A 98 -15.01 0.55 1.79
N GLY A 99 -14.23 0.95 0.79
CA GLY A 99 -14.57 0.86 -0.62
C GLY A 99 -13.66 -0.14 -1.32
N LYS A 100 -14.24 -0.91 -2.23
CA LYS A 100 -13.54 -1.92 -3.03
C LYS A 100 -13.85 -1.74 -4.50
N THR A 101 -12.85 -1.95 -5.35
CA THR A 101 -13.02 -2.05 -6.79
C THR A 101 -12.31 -3.30 -7.25
N GLU A 102 -13.08 -4.23 -7.80
CA GLU A 102 -12.57 -5.43 -8.44
C GLU A 102 -12.01 -5.07 -9.81
N GLY A 103 -10.95 -5.75 -10.21
CA GLY A 103 -10.27 -5.52 -11.46
C GLY A 103 -9.37 -6.68 -11.80
N ARG A 104 -8.49 -6.46 -12.77
CA ARG A 104 -7.53 -7.46 -13.24
C ARG A 104 -6.14 -6.86 -13.34
N MET A 105 -5.11 -7.62 -12.97
CA MET A 105 -3.74 -7.22 -13.22
C MET A 105 -3.40 -7.39 -14.70
N VAL A 106 -2.84 -6.35 -15.31
CA VAL A 106 -2.44 -6.32 -16.72
C VAL A 106 -1.06 -5.68 -16.90
N PRO A 107 -0.38 -5.94 -18.04
CA PRO A 107 0.80 -5.18 -18.41
C PRO A 107 0.53 -3.67 -18.40
N ALA A 108 1.53 -2.89 -17.98
CA ALA A 108 1.36 -1.46 -17.74
C ALA A 108 0.87 -0.71 -18.99
N ARG A 109 -0.18 0.09 -18.86
CA ARG A 109 -0.67 1.02 -19.89
C ARG A 109 -1.01 2.39 -19.29
N GLY A 110 -1.15 3.39 -20.14
CA GLY A 110 -1.43 4.77 -19.72
C GLY A 110 -0.22 5.50 -19.14
N LEU A 111 -0.45 6.74 -18.70
CA LEU A 111 0.63 7.58 -18.17
C LEU A 111 0.83 7.27 -16.68
N ALA A 112 2.01 6.75 -16.33
CA ALA A 112 2.40 6.39 -14.97
C ALA A 112 2.59 7.62 -14.06
N LYS A 113 1.51 8.34 -13.76
CA LYS A 113 1.53 9.48 -12.82
C LYS A 113 1.52 9.01 -11.36
N PHE A 114 0.85 7.89 -11.07
CA PHE A 114 0.61 7.43 -9.70
C PHE A 114 0.65 5.91 -9.55
N GLY A 115 1.57 5.43 -8.72
CA GLY A 115 1.51 4.09 -8.13
C GLY A 115 1.29 2.94 -9.13
N TRP A 116 0.40 2.03 -8.76
CA TRP A 116 0.05 0.81 -9.49
C TRP A 116 -1.11 1.01 -10.48
N ASP A 117 -1.60 2.24 -10.67
CA ASP A 117 -2.70 2.53 -11.60
C ASP A 117 -2.47 1.96 -13.02
N PRO A 118 -1.24 1.98 -13.59
CA PRO A 118 -0.99 1.44 -14.94
C PRO A 118 -1.23 -0.07 -15.10
N ILE A 119 -1.23 -0.83 -14.01
CA ILE A 119 -1.37 -2.30 -14.04
C ILE A 119 -2.69 -2.79 -13.47
N PHE A 120 -3.57 -1.89 -13.06
CA PHE A 120 -4.90 -2.21 -12.55
C PHE A 120 -5.95 -1.88 -13.62
N GLU A 121 -6.51 -2.91 -14.25
CA GLU A 121 -7.58 -2.77 -15.24
C GLU A 121 -8.96 -2.85 -14.59
N TYR A 122 -9.83 -1.93 -14.99
CA TYR A 122 -11.26 -1.93 -14.72
C TYR A 122 -12.02 -1.74 -16.03
N GLU A 123 -12.86 -2.73 -16.39
CA GLU A 123 -13.71 -2.69 -17.59
C GLU A 123 -12.96 -2.30 -18.88
N GLY A 124 -11.78 -2.90 -19.10
CA GLY A 124 -10.98 -2.75 -20.32
C GLY A 124 -9.98 -1.58 -20.30
N ASN A 125 -10.07 -0.65 -19.35
CA ASN A 125 -9.12 0.44 -19.20
C ASN A 125 -8.34 0.32 -17.89
N THR A 126 -7.04 0.62 -17.93
CA THR A 126 -6.27 0.78 -16.70
C THR A 126 -6.65 2.08 -16.00
N PHE A 127 -6.48 2.14 -14.68
CA PHE A 127 -6.72 3.39 -13.94
C PHE A 127 -5.84 4.55 -14.40
N ALA A 128 -4.70 4.28 -15.04
CA ALA A 128 -3.83 5.30 -15.61
C ALA A 128 -4.25 5.78 -17.01
N GLU A 129 -5.13 5.04 -17.68
CA GLU A 129 -5.76 5.42 -18.96
C GLU A 129 -7.04 6.24 -18.76
N MET A 130 -7.65 6.18 -17.57
CA MET A 130 -8.89 6.89 -17.24
C MET A 130 -8.65 8.36 -16.93
N ASP A 131 -9.61 9.20 -17.34
CA ASP A 131 -9.67 10.57 -16.83
C ASP A 131 -9.98 10.59 -15.33
N LYS A 132 -9.49 11.63 -14.65
CA LYS A 132 -9.59 11.75 -13.19
C LYS A 132 -11.05 11.69 -12.72
N ASP A 133 -11.95 12.33 -13.45
CA ASP A 133 -13.36 12.43 -13.07
C ASP A 133 -14.08 11.09 -13.27
N GLU A 134 -13.76 10.36 -14.33
CA GLU A 134 -14.29 9.01 -14.58
C GLU A 134 -13.82 8.02 -13.49
N LYS A 135 -12.50 8.03 -13.20
CA LYS A 135 -11.94 7.22 -12.11
C LYS A 135 -12.57 7.57 -10.76
N ASN A 136 -12.87 8.84 -10.52
CA ASN A 136 -13.51 9.29 -9.30
C ASN A 136 -14.95 8.79 -9.13
N LEU A 137 -15.59 8.21 -10.14
CA LEU A 137 -16.92 7.59 -9.97
C LEU A 137 -16.83 6.12 -9.56
N ILE A 138 -15.75 5.43 -9.95
CA ILE A 138 -15.63 3.97 -9.80
C ILE A 138 -14.56 3.52 -8.82
N SER A 139 -13.67 4.42 -8.38
CA SER A 139 -12.53 4.04 -7.56
C SER A 139 -12.94 3.56 -6.16
N HIS A 140 -12.16 2.62 -5.65
CA HIS A 140 -12.23 2.12 -4.29
C HIS A 140 -12.20 3.26 -3.25
N ARG A 141 -11.43 4.32 -3.50
CA ARG A 141 -11.40 5.52 -2.65
C ARG A 141 -12.72 6.29 -2.67
N TYR A 142 -13.27 6.57 -3.85
CA TYR A 142 -14.57 7.23 -3.95
C TYR A 142 -15.65 6.42 -3.24
N LYS A 143 -15.71 5.10 -3.48
CA LYS A 143 -16.68 4.22 -2.80
C LYS A 143 -16.57 4.26 -1.29
N ALA A 144 -15.35 4.37 -0.73
CA ALA A 144 -15.13 4.50 0.71
C ALA A 144 -15.64 5.87 1.23
N LEU A 145 -15.30 6.96 0.53
CA LEU A 145 -15.71 8.31 0.90
C LEU A 145 -17.21 8.57 0.69
N ALA A 146 -17.84 7.95 -0.29
CA ALA A 146 -19.28 8.03 -0.50
C ALA A 146 -20.03 7.45 0.70
N LYS A 147 -19.58 6.31 1.24
CA LYS A 147 -20.13 5.73 2.48
C LYS A 147 -19.92 6.64 3.69
N LEU A 148 -18.72 7.20 3.85
CA LEU A 148 -18.45 8.18 4.91
C LEU A 148 -19.35 9.42 4.79
N LYS A 149 -19.47 9.98 3.57
CA LYS A 149 -20.31 11.15 3.29
C LYS A 149 -21.78 10.88 3.63
N GLN A 150 -22.31 9.72 3.21
CA GLN A 150 -23.67 9.32 3.53
C GLN A 150 -23.86 9.24 5.05
N TRP A 151 -22.98 8.52 5.73
CA TRP A 151 -23.06 8.37 7.19
C TRP A 151 -22.97 9.71 7.93
N LEU A 152 -22.10 10.62 7.49
CA LEU A 152 -21.99 11.96 8.06
C LEU A 152 -23.28 12.77 7.87
N ALA A 153 -23.90 12.72 6.69
CA ALA A 153 -25.15 13.43 6.41
C ALA A 153 -26.33 12.88 7.23
N GLU A 154 -26.34 11.57 7.51
CA GLU A 154 -27.36 10.92 8.34
C GLU A 154 -27.13 11.18 9.84
N THR A 155 -25.87 11.30 10.28
CA THR A 155 -25.49 11.44 11.69
C THR A 155 -25.48 12.89 12.17
N TYR A 156 -25.13 13.83 11.28
CA TYR A 156 -25.02 15.27 11.56
C TYR A 156 -25.86 16.05 10.54
N PRO A 157 -27.20 16.08 10.69
CA PRO A 157 -28.11 16.75 9.77
C PRO A 157 -28.00 18.28 9.77
#